data_AF-A0A961X0M7-F1
#
_entry.id   AF-A0A961X0M7-F1
#
_cell.length_a   1.000
_cell.length_b   1.000
_cell.length_c   1.000
_cell.angle_alpha   90.00
_cell.angle_beta   90.00
_cell.angle_gamma   90.00
#
_symmetry.space_group_name_H-M   'P 1'
#
loop_
_entity.id
_entity.type
_entity.pdbx_description
1 polymer ?
#
loop_
_entity_poly.entity_id
_entity_poly.type
_entity_poly.pdbx_seq_one_letter_code
_entity_poly.pdbx_strand_id
1 'polypeptide(L)'
;MTLKKSSRIAMMCLGAAILAGCSTSGTDTGREPPAANGLSGGEIHNILAGKSWNFRGPNNTGTTLYADDGSSLVEVDGKGRTRGRWETRDGQLCESFEAAPPWLPGGVPMSCYPFSRGSSPGTYQAGKAVFTPA
;
A
#
# COMPACT_ATOMS: atom_id res chain seq x y z
N MET A 1 23.35 -72.58 15.61
CA MET A 1 24.33 -71.97 16.53
C MET A 1 23.58 -71.09 17.53
N THR A 2 24.01 -71.20 18.78
CA THR A 2 23.45 -70.74 20.06
C THR A 2 23.38 -69.22 20.23
N LEU A 3 22.35 -68.70 20.94
CA LEU A 3 22.36 -67.71 22.05
C LEU A 3 21.01 -66.96 22.10
N LYS A 4 20.45 -66.47 23.20
CA LYS A 4 20.33 -66.81 24.63
C LYS A 4 19.26 -65.84 25.16
N LYS A 5 18.47 -66.30 26.12
CA LYS A 5 17.29 -65.67 26.71
C LYS A 5 17.63 -64.52 27.69
N SER A 6 16.64 -63.65 27.95
CA SER A 6 16.46 -62.72 29.12
C SER A 6 17.06 -61.31 28.91
N SER A 7 16.53 -60.19 29.44
CA SER A 7 15.64 -59.93 30.57
C SER A 7 15.07 -58.49 30.45
N ARG A 8 14.01 -58.20 31.21
CA ARG A 8 13.18 -56.98 31.24
C ARG A 8 13.87 -55.80 31.92
N ILE A 9 13.63 -54.55 31.48
CA ILE A 9 13.42 -53.37 32.35
C ILE A 9 12.42 -52.42 31.67
N ALA A 10 11.37 -52.07 32.41
CA ALA A 10 10.38 -51.07 32.08
C ALA A 10 10.85 -49.67 32.54
N MET A 11 10.47 -48.61 31.82
CA MET A 11 10.21 -47.32 32.48
C MET A 11 9.16 -46.52 31.70
N MET A 12 8.04 -46.33 32.38
CA MET A 12 6.96 -45.41 32.04
C MET A 12 7.47 -43.98 32.12
N CYS A 13 7.13 -43.14 31.14
CA CYS A 13 6.91 -41.72 31.38
C CYS A 13 5.54 -41.36 30.80
N LEU A 14 4.62 -41.13 31.73
CA LEU A 14 3.29 -40.57 31.53
C LEU A 14 3.45 -39.12 31.06
N GLY A 15 3.08 -38.83 29.82
CA GLY A 15 3.04 -37.46 29.29
C GLY A 15 1.63 -37.15 28.79
N ALA A 16 0.73 -36.82 29.72
CA ALA A 16 -0.55 -36.21 29.38
C ALA A 16 -0.38 -34.68 29.37
N ALA A 17 -0.42 -34.07 28.20
CA ALA A 17 -0.74 -32.66 28.03
C ALA A 17 -1.62 -32.52 26.79
N ILE A 18 -2.93 -32.41 27.03
CA ILE A 18 -3.91 -31.98 26.04
C ILE A 18 -3.70 -30.47 25.90
N LEU A 19 -3.25 -30.01 24.74
CA LEU A 19 -3.46 -28.63 24.31
C LEU A 19 -4.34 -28.66 23.06
N ALA A 20 -5.50 -28.05 23.24
CA ALA A 20 -6.53 -27.85 22.25
C ALA A 20 -5.98 -27.17 20.99
N GLY A 21 -6.51 -27.57 19.84
CA GLY A 21 -6.33 -26.84 18.60
C GLY A 21 -7.00 -25.47 18.66
N CYS A 22 -6.31 -24.48 18.10
CA CYS A 22 -6.89 -23.39 17.32
C CYS A 22 -5.85 -23.02 16.25
N SER A 23 -6.03 -23.59 15.06
CA SER A 23 -5.48 -23.04 13.83
C SER A 23 -6.17 -21.71 13.57
N THR A 24 -5.49 -20.61 13.87
CA THR A 24 -5.77 -19.33 13.21
C THR A 24 -4.43 -18.73 12.87
N SER A 25 -3.93 -19.12 11.69
CA SER A 25 -3.00 -18.31 10.93
C SER A 25 -3.72 -17.03 10.49
N GLY A 26 -3.97 -16.14 11.44
CA GLY A 26 -4.17 -14.73 11.15
C GLY A 26 -2.79 -14.15 10.96
N THR A 27 -2.38 -13.97 9.70
CA THR A 27 -1.29 -13.05 9.39
C THR A 27 -1.73 -11.68 9.85
N ASP A 28 -1.32 -11.34 11.07
CA ASP A 28 -1.41 -10.03 11.65
C ASP A 28 -0.70 -9.09 10.66
N THR A 29 -1.50 -8.32 9.93
CA THR A 29 -1.03 -7.21 9.11
C THR A 29 -0.12 -6.39 9.99
N GLY A 30 1.17 -6.38 9.65
CA GLY A 30 2.17 -5.55 10.30
C GLY A 30 1.61 -4.14 10.43
N ARG A 31 1.19 -3.80 11.64
CA ARG A 31 0.80 -2.46 12.01
C ARG A 31 2.10 -1.68 12.06
N GLU A 32 2.49 -1.15 10.92
CA GLU A 32 3.50 -0.10 10.85
C GLU A 32 3.08 0.97 11.86
N PRO A 33 3.97 1.42 12.76
CA PRO A 33 3.62 2.46 13.72
C PRO A 33 3.07 3.65 12.94
N PRO A 34 1.92 4.25 13.33
CA PRO A 34 1.41 5.43 12.65
C PRO A 34 2.55 6.44 12.61
N ALA A 35 2.83 6.98 11.42
CA ALA A 35 3.83 8.00 11.24
C ALA A 35 3.54 9.12 12.24
N ALA A 36 4.33 9.21 13.31
CA ALA A 36 3.99 9.98 14.51
C ALA A 36 3.87 11.50 14.27
N ASN A 37 4.07 11.96 13.03
CA ASN A 37 3.94 13.34 12.56
C ASN A 37 3.28 13.47 11.17
N GLY A 38 2.65 12.41 10.64
CA GLY A 38 2.11 12.34 9.27
C GLY A 38 0.59 12.20 9.22
N LEU A 39 0.01 12.42 8.05
CA LEU A 39 -1.40 12.10 7.77
C LEU A 39 -1.60 10.58 7.75
N SER A 40 -2.65 10.08 8.41
CA SER A 40 -3.03 8.67 8.26
C SER A 40 -3.54 8.37 6.85
N GLY A 41 -3.48 7.09 6.43
CA GLY A 41 -4.00 6.69 5.13
C GLY A 41 -5.46 7.07 4.93
N GLY A 42 -6.29 6.91 5.97
CA GLY A 42 -7.70 7.30 5.95
C GLY A 42 -7.91 8.82 5.77
N GLU A 43 -7.08 9.65 6.40
CA GLU A 43 -7.12 11.10 6.17
C GLU A 43 -6.71 11.47 4.75
N ILE A 44 -5.66 10.83 4.21
CA ILE A 44 -5.22 11.06 2.82
C ILE A 44 -6.32 10.66 1.84
N HIS A 45 -6.97 9.51 2.08
CA HIS A 45 -8.10 9.07 1.26
C HIS A 45 -9.24 10.09 1.30
N ASN A 46 -9.65 10.55 2.48
CA ASN A 46 -10.70 11.55 2.61
C ASN A 46 -10.36 12.90 1.96
N ILE A 47 -9.07 13.25 1.92
CA ILE A 47 -8.60 14.43 1.20
C ILE A 47 -8.82 14.23 -0.30
N LEU A 48 -8.34 13.12 -0.87
CA LEU A 48 -8.20 12.94 -2.31
C LEU A 48 -9.45 12.37 -3.01
N ALA A 49 -10.15 11.44 -2.36
CA ALA A 49 -11.18 10.60 -2.97
C ALA A 49 -12.36 11.43 -3.52
N GLY A 50 -12.85 11.03 -4.69
CA GLY A 50 -13.95 11.66 -5.41
C GLY A 50 -13.61 13.05 -5.99
N LYS A 51 -12.34 13.46 -5.99
CA LYS A 51 -11.93 14.83 -6.39
C LYS A 51 -10.87 14.82 -7.50
N SER A 52 -10.89 15.91 -8.25
CA SER A 52 -9.85 16.24 -9.22
C SER A 52 -8.83 17.21 -8.61
N TRP A 53 -7.58 17.04 -9.00
CA TRP A 53 -6.45 17.81 -8.52
C TRP A 53 -5.56 18.22 -9.67
N ASN A 54 -5.21 19.50 -9.73
CA ASN A 54 -4.10 19.96 -10.55
C ASN A 54 -2.80 19.50 -9.90
N PHE A 55 -1.93 18.85 -10.66
CA PHE A 55 -0.60 18.45 -10.20
C PHE A 55 0.50 19.19 -10.96
N ARG A 56 1.58 19.48 -10.24
CA ARG A 56 2.83 20.01 -10.79
C ARG A 56 3.99 19.22 -10.24
N GLY A 57 4.54 18.33 -11.06
CA GLY A 57 5.76 17.60 -10.79
C GLY A 57 6.97 18.19 -11.52
N PRO A 58 8.16 17.60 -11.35
CA PRO A 58 9.39 18.10 -11.99
C PRO A 58 9.35 18.07 -13.52
N ASN A 59 8.66 17.08 -14.10
CA ASN A 59 8.69 16.81 -15.54
C ASN A 59 7.32 16.98 -16.23
N ASN A 60 6.24 17.04 -15.46
CA ASN A 60 4.87 16.99 -15.95
C ASN A 60 3.96 17.87 -15.09
N THR A 61 2.98 18.48 -15.74
CA THR A 61 1.83 19.14 -15.12
C THR A 61 0.55 18.55 -15.70
N GLY A 62 -0.56 18.75 -15.02
CA GLY A 62 -1.88 18.41 -15.55
C GLY A 62 -2.89 18.24 -14.43
N THR A 63 -3.88 17.37 -14.65
CA THR A 63 -4.96 17.09 -13.70
C THR A 63 -5.08 15.59 -13.48
N THR A 64 -5.38 15.18 -12.24
CA THR A 64 -5.73 13.80 -11.91
C THR A 64 -7.04 13.75 -11.15
N LEU A 65 -7.91 12.80 -11.50
CA LEU A 65 -9.07 12.40 -10.71
C LEU A 65 -8.70 11.16 -9.89
N TYR A 66 -8.93 11.21 -8.58
CA TYR A 66 -8.87 10.05 -7.69
C TYR A 66 -10.30 9.61 -7.37
N ALA A 67 -10.82 8.61 -8.07
CA ALA A 67 -12.17 8.10 -7.80
C ALA A 67 -12.21 7.27 -6.51
N ASP A 68 -13.36 7.27 -5.82
CA ASP A 68 -13.53 6.57 -4.53
C ASP A 68 -13.28 5.04 -4.62
N ASP A 69 -13.42 4.45 -5.80
CA ASP A 69 -13.21 3.01 -6.04
C ASP A 69 -11.73 2.62 -6.19
N GLY A 70 -10.81 3.56 -6.01
CA GLY A 70 -9.37 3.36 -6.18
C GLY A 70 -8.91 3.37 -7.64
N SER A 71 -9.76 3.78 -8.59
CA SER A 71 -9.35 4.10 -9.95
C SER A 71 -8.91 5.57 -10.07
N SER A 72 -8.03 5.85 -11.03
CA SER A 72 -7.61 7.22 -11.34
C SER A 72 -7.63 7.51 -12.84
N LEU A 73 -7.76 8.79 -13.16
CA LEU A 73 -7.69 9.30 -14.52
C LEU A 73 -6.76 10.52 -14.52
N VAL A 74 -5.63 10.39 -15.21
CA VAL A 74 -4.60 11.44 -15.28
C VAL A 74 -4.55 12.02 -16.67
N GLU A 75 -4.72 13.32 -16.78
CA GLU A 75 -4.44 14.09 -17.97
C GLU A 75 -3.15 14.88 -17.76
N VAL A 76 -2.19 14.67 -18.65
CA VAL A 76 -0.89 15.34 -18.64
C VAL A 76 -0.88 16.37 -19.76
N ASP A 77 -0.59 17.61 -19.41
CA ASP A 77 -0.60 18.73 -20.35
C ASP A 77 0.30 18.45 -21.56
N GLY A 78 -0.26 18.58 -22.77
CA GLY A 78 0.44 18.36 -24.02
C GLY A 78 0.83 16.91 -24.34
N LYS A 79 0.49 15.93 -23.47
CA LYS A 79 0.76 14.50 -23.69
C LYS A 79 -0.51 13.67 -23.81
N GLY A 80 -1.58 14.08 -23.13
CA GLY A 80 -2.88 13.43 -23.18
C GLY A 80 -3.18 12.65 -21.90
N ARG A 81 -4.08 11.67 -22.00
CA ARG A 81 -4.73 11.06 -20.83
C ARG A 81 -4.39 9.58 -20.67
N THR A 82 -4.22 9.13 -19.42
CA THR A 82 -4.08 7.72 -19.04
C THR A 82 -4.96 7.38 -17.84
N ARG A 83 -5.25 6.10 -17.66
CA ARG A 83 -5.93 5.57 -16.48
C ARG A 83 -4.93 5.03 -15.49
N GLY A 84 -5.35 4.85 -14.26
CA GLY A 84 -4.51 4.31 -13.21
C GLY A 84 -5.30 3.70 -12.07
N ARG A 85 -4.54 3.27 -11.07
CA ARG A 85 -5.06 2.87 -9.76
C ARG A 85 -4.33 3.65 -8.69
N TRP A 86 -5.02 3.91 -7.58
CA TRP A 86 -4.45 4.56 -6.43
C TRP A 86 -4.92 3.91 -5.14
N GLU A 87 -4.08 4.00 -4.12
CA GLU A 87 -4.38 3.65 -2.74
C GLU A 87 -3.61 4.56 -1.79
N THR A 88 -3.96 4.52 -0.51
CA THR A 88 -3.31 5.33 0.52
C THR A 88 -2.82 4.44 1.64
N ARG A 89 -1.64 4.76 2.16
CA ARG A 89 -1.07 4.17 3.38
C ARG A 89 -0.74 5.31 4.34
N ASP A 90 -0.41 4.97 5.58
CA ASP A 90 -0.01 6.01 6.55
C ASP A 90 1.17 6.82 6.00
N GLY A 91 0.94 8.12 5.84
CA GLY A 91 1.91 9.08 5.29
C GLY A 91 2.22 8.92 3.81
N GLN A 92 1.47 8.12 3.04
CA GLN A 92 1.81 7.84 1.63
C GLN A 92 0.59 7.80 0.69
N LEU A 93 0.80 8.32 -0.52
CA LEU A 93 -0.06 8.12 -1.68
C LEU A 93 0.64 7.14 -2.63
N CYS A 94 -0.03 6.04 -2.98
CA CYS A 94 0.48 5.05 -3.91
C CYS A 94 -0.30 5.10 -5.21
N GLU A 95 0.40 5.17 -6.34
CA GLU A 95 -0.20 5.31 -7.66
C GLU A 95 0.45 4.38 -8.68
N SER A 96 -0.36 3.92 -9.63
CA SER A 96 0.07 3.21 -10.84
C SER A 96 -0.69 3.76 -12.04
N PHE A 97 -0.09 3.70 -13.22
CA PHE A 97 -0.69 4.20 -14.46
C PHE A 97 -0.56 3.18 -15.58
N GLU A 98 -1.61 3.05 -16.38
CA GLU A 98 -1.62 2.24 -17.58
C GLU A 98 -0.72 2.85 -18.66
N ALA A 99 -0.31 2.03 -19.63
CA ALA A 99 0.43 2.51 -20.77
C ALA A 99 -0.40 3.51 -21.58
N ALA A 100 0.22 4.61 -22.00
CA ALA A 100 -0.39 5.61 -22.87
C ALA A 100 0.56 5.93 -24.04
N PRO A 101 0.47 5.15 -25.14
CA PRO A 101 1.30 5.41 -26.31
C PRO A 101 0.97 6.78 -26.95
N PRO A 102 1.98 7.53 -27.43
CA PRO A 102 3.40 7.15 -27.49
C PRO A 102 4.22 7.55 -26.25
N TRP A 103 3.66 8.31 -25.30
CA TRP A 103 4.43 9.05 -24.29
C TRP A 103 4.66 8.30 -22.97
N LEU A 104 3.87 7.26 -22.68
CA LEU A 104 4.07 6.38 -21.53
C LEU A 104 4.06 4.89 -21.95
N PRO A 105 5.06 4.42 -22.72
CA PRO A 105 5.19 3.00 -23.04
C PRO A 105 5.40 2.17 -21.77
N GLY A 106 4.63 1.09 -21.60
CA GLY A 106 4.76 0.18 -20.45
C GLY A 106 4.05 0.63 -19.17
N GLY A 107 3.51 1.85 -19.11
CA GLY A 107 2.84 2.37 -17.92
C GLY A 107 3.80 2.68 -16.76
N VAL A 108 3.24 2.92 -15.59
CA VAL A 108 3.96 3.11 -14.32
C VAL A 108 3.48 2.06 -13.33
N PRO A 109 4.37 1.20 -12.80
CA PRO A 109 3.98 0.26 -11.76
C PRO A 109 3.66 1.00 -10.45
N MET A 110 2.88 0.35 -9.58
CA MET A 110 2.49 0.91 -8.28
C MET A 110 3.71 1.41 -7.50
N SER A 111 3.72 2.72 -7.23
CA SER A 111 4.81 3.42 -6.54
C SER A 111 4.21 4.31 -5.46
N CYS A 112 4.79 4.26 -4.26
CA CYS A 112 4.30 5.02 -3.10
C CYS A 112 5.20 6.24 -2.83
N TYR A 113 4.56 7.38 -2.63
CA TYR A 113 5.21 8.67 -2.40
C TYR A 113 4.82 9.21 -1.03
N PRO A 114 5.77 9.79 -0.25
CA PRO A 114 5.43 10.50 0.97
C PRO A 114 4.39 11.59 0.68
N PHE A 115 3.32 11.62 1.46
CA PHE A 115 2.20 12.56 1.30
C PHE A 115 2.11 13.50 2.50
N SER A 116 2.00 14.79 2.23
CA SER A 116 1.91 15.82 3.28
C SER A 116 1.07 17.01 2.84
N ARG A 117 0.69 17.85 3.81
CA ARG A 117 0.12 19.17 3.53
C ARG A 117 1.23 20.08 2.97
N GLY A 118 0.90 20.85 1.94
CA GLY A 118 1.80 21.84 1.36
C GLY A 118 1.91 23.10 2.23
N SER A 119 2.72 24.06 1.77
CA SER A 119 2.96 25.33 2.47
C SER A 119 1.77 26.29 2.47
N SER A 120 0.80 26.07 1.57
CA SER A 120 -0.40 26.90 1.44
C SER A 120 -1.66 26.09 1.78
N PRO A 121 -2.70 26.71 2.36
CA PRO A 121 -3.96 26.03 2.65
C PRO A 121 -4.56 25.35 1.41
N GLY A 122 -5.04 24.12 1.57
CA GLY A 122 -5.62 23.33 0.48
C GLY A 122 -4.62 22.78 -0.54
N THR A 123 -3.32 23.00 -0.34
CA THR A 123 -2.27 22.41 -1.17
C THR A 123 -1.68 21.18 -0.49
N TYR A 124 -1.27 20.20 -1.29
CA TYR A 124 -0.68 18.94 -0.82
C TYR A 124 0.56 18.61 -1.62
N GLN A 125 1.40 17.74 -1.09
CA GLN A 125 2.59 17.24 -1.78
C GLN A 125 2.58 15.72 -1.74
N ALA A 126 2.89 15.10 -2.88
CA ALA A 126 3.23 13.68 -2.96
C ALA A 126 4.62 13.55 -3.62
N GLY A 127 5.63 13.16 -2.85
CA GLY A 127 7.02 13.16 -3.30
C GLY A 127 7.46 14.56 -3.75
N LYS A 128 7.70 14.74 -5.06
CA LYS A 128 8.09 16.04 -5.66
C LYS A 128 6.95 16.76 -6.36
N ALA A 129 5.75 16.17 -6.40
CA ALA A 129 4.58 16.77 -7.03
C ALA A 129 3.79 17.58 -6.01
N VAL A 130 3.36 18.77 -6.41
CA VAL A 130 2.43 19.61 -5.66
C VAL A 130 1.03 19.45 -6.25
N PHE A 131 0.03 19.29 -5.39
CA PHE A 131 -1.37 19.16 -5.75
C PHE A 131 -2.17 20.34 -5.21
N THR A 132 -3.03 20.90 -6.07
CA THR A 132 -4.03 21.91 -5.70
C THR A 132 -5.39 21.48 -6.23
N PRO A 133 -6.50 21.95 -5.63
CA PRO A 133 -7.82 21.68 -6.18
C PRO A 133 -7.90 22.07 -7.67
N ALA A 134 -8.53 21.21 -8.46
CA ALA A 134 -8.79 21.46 -9.88
C ALA A 134 -9.94 22.44 -10.10
#